data_AF-A0A1F4JGD6-F1
#
_entry.id   AF-A0A1F4JGD6-F1
#
_cell.length_a   1.000
_cell.length_b   1.000
_cell.length_c   1.000
_cell.angle_alpha   90.00
_cell.angle_beta   90.00
_cell.angle_gamma   90.00
#
_symmetry.space_group_name_H-M   'P 1'
#
loop_
_entity.id
_entity.type
_entity.pdbx_description
1 polymer ?
#
loop_
_entity_poly.entity_id
_entity_poly.type
_entity_poly.pdbx_seq_one_letter_code
_entity_poly.pdbx_strand_id
1 'polypeptide(L)'
;MNPNNLRINTRLVVGFGITLFFPISIAVVAIFGFDEEDPGMARNIIAALAGAGVLAGIGASWWLIRSIGRPLRQAVAMARRMADGNLEQSIETRGGAEFGDLLQGLTETSERMFELVSKVRTGTAAVATTSAMLTGDNAALSSRTESQAASLEETAASLEELTSTVKQNADNAMHAYKLTASASSCAIKGGQVVGNVVSTMAAIKQSSSKVVDIISVIDGIAFQTNILALNAAVEAARAGKQGRGFAVVAGEVRNLAQLSAGAAKEIKALIADSVEKIGIGSTLVDQAGVTMNELVTSVKHVADIMGEITAASQEQSVGIEEVNKAIAQIDSTTQKNAALVVDASKGVAHLQEQAVALMQAAALFRLGAREFGNAEQAQAMVKSAVAYLTHHAEEELIEEVNRLGKGQFIDRDLYLSIYSMSVQCLAHGANPRLVGVDGVNFKDPEGKPFVEEIMDIAAGRGAGWVDYKWVHPITKVLLQKSTYLERAGNIVIACGFYKN
;
A
#
# COMPACT_ATOMS: atom_id res chain seq x y z
N MET A 1 -21.96 37.11 65.47
CA MET A 1 -21.34 37.45 64.17
C MET A 1 -19.86 37.19 64.25
N ASN A 2 -19.29 36.40 63.34
CA ASN A 2 -17.84 36.23 63.28
C ASN A 2 -17.23 37.56 62.79
N PRO A 3 -16.41 38.27 63.59
CA PRO A 3 -15.83 39.55 63.20
C PRO A 3 -14.94 39.44 61.93
N ASN A 4 -14.55 38.22 61.56
CA ASN A 4 -13.80 37.92 60.34
C ASN A 4 -14.66 37.88 59.06
N ASN A 5 -15.98 38.10 59.14
CA ASN A 5 -16.88 38.22 57.97
C ASN A 5 -17.31 39.68 57.70
N LEU A 6 -16.76 40.64 58.44
CA LEU A 6 -17.05 42.06 58.22
C LEU A 6 -16.34 42.57 56.97
N ARG A 7 -16.95 43.53 56.27
CA ARG A 7 -16.32 44.22 55.15
C ARG A 7 -15.04 44.94 55.57
N ILE A 8 -14.06 45.08 54.67
CA ILE A 8 -12.80 45.79 54.97
C ILE A 8 -13.07 47.18 55.54
N ASN A 9 -13.99 47.93 54.92
CA ASN A 9 -14.37 49.25 55.40
C ASN A 9 -14.93 49.21 56.83
N THR A 10 -15.80 48.24 57.14
CA THR A 10 -16.34 48.04 58.49
C THR A 10 -15.25 47.70 59.51
N ARG A 11 -14.24 46.91 59.13
CA ARG A 11 -13.10 46.60 60.02
C ARG A 11 -12.26 47.83 60.31
N LEU A 12 -11.95 48.61 59.29
CA LEU A 12 -11.20 49.86 59.44
C LEU A 12 -11.96 50.85 60.32
N VAL A 13 -13.25 51.05 60.06
CA VAL A 13 -14.11 51.94 60.86
C VAL A 13 -14.17 51.49 62.32
N VAL A 14 -14.31 50.19 62.60
CA VAL A 14 -14.33 49.67 63.98
C VAL A 14 -12.96 49.82 64.65
N GLY A 15 -11.86 49.49 63.97
CA GLY A 15 -10.51 49.60 64.53
C GLY A 15 -10.07 51.05 64.78
N PHE A 16 -10.34 51.96 63.83
CA PHE A 16 -10.09 53.39 64.01
C PHE A 16 -11.07 54.02 65.01
N GLY A 17 -12.32 53.55 65.06
CA GLY A 17 -13.30 53.98 66.05
C GLY A 17 -12.87 53.64 67.48
N ILE A 18 -12.37 52.43 67.71
CA ILE A 18 -11.83 52.00 69.03
C ILE A 18 -10.62 52.84 69.43
N THR A 19 -9.74 53.19 68.50
CA THR A 19 -8.55 54.00 68.79
C THR A 19 -8.85 55.49 69.00
N LEU A 20 -9.86 56.05 68.30
CA LEU A 20 -10.29 57.44 68.46
C LEU A 20 -11.20 57.65 69.68
N PHE A 21 -11.91 56.62 70.15
CA PHE A 21 -12.83 56.71 71.29
C PHE A 21 -12.14 57.19 72.58
N PHE A 22 -10.94 56.68 72.89
CA PHE A 22 -10.21 57.02 74.11
C PHE A 22 -9.65 58.46 74.13
N PRO A 23 -8.96 58.97 73.09
CA PRO A 23 -8.52 60.37 73.10
C PRO A 23 -9.71 61.35 73.10
N ILE A 24 -10.82 61.03 72.43
CA ILE A 24 -12.03 61.84 72.49
C ILE A 24 -12.62 61.81 73.92
N SER A 25 -12.68 60.63 74.56
CA SER A 25 -13.16 60.50 75.93
C SER A 25 -12.27 61.24 76.93
N ILE A 26 -10.94 61.18 76.76
CA ILE A 26 -9.97 61.95 77.55
C ILE A 26 -10.21 63.45 77.35
N ALA A 27 -10.39 63.92 76.11
CA ALA A 27 -10.68 65.32 75.83
C ALA A 27 -12.01 65.79 76.42
N VAL A 28 -13.06 64.96 76.36
CA VAL A 28 -14.37 65.27 76.96
C VAL A 28 -14.28 65.34 78.48
N VAL A 29 -13.63 64.36 79.13
CA VAL A 29 -13.35 64.40 80.57
C VAL A 29 -12.51 65.63 80.91
N ALA A 30 -11.57 66.00 80.05
CA ALA A 30 -10.72 67.16 80.24
C ALA A 30 -11.45 68.52 80.14
N ILE A 31 -12.49 68.60 79.31
CA ILE A 31 -13.25 69.84 79.05
C ILE A 31 -14.45 69.98 79.98
N PHE A 32 -15.16 68.89 80.27
CA PHE A 32 -16.47 68.91 80.93
C PHE A 32 -16.51 68.23 82.31
N GLY A 33 -15.45 67.52 82.70
CA GLY A 33 -15.44 66.66 83.90
C GLY A 33 -14.86 67.28 85.16
N PHE A 34 -14.47 68.57 85.14
CA PHE A 34 -13.73 69.19 86.24
C PHE A 34 -14.52 70.33 86.90
N ASP A 35 -15.07 70.06 88.08
CA ASP A 35 -15.25 71.08 89.13
C ASP A 35 -13.95 71.15 89.96
N GLU A 36 -13.54 72.34 90.40
CA GLU A 36 -12.24 72.68 91.01
C GLU A 36 -11.89 71.95 92.34
N GLU A 37 -12.67 70.97 92.80
CA GLU A 37 -12.57 70.42 94.17
C GLU A 37 -11.63 69.19 94.37
N ASP A 38 -11.25 68.40 93.36
CA ASP A 38 -10.29 67.27 93.54
C ASP A 38 -9.40 66.95 92.31
N PRO A 39 -8.17 67.50 92.24
CA PRO A 39 -7.23 67.23 91.13
C PRO A 39 -6.65 65.81 91.13
N GLY A 40 -6.73 65.06 92.24
CA GLY A 40 -6.17 63.70 92.36
C GLY A 40 -7.02 62.65 91.63
N MET A 41 -8.34 62.75 91.76
CA MET A 41 -9.29 61.85 91.12
C MET A 41 -9.30 62.02 89.59
N ALA A 42 -9.26 63.27 89.11
CA ALA A 42 -9.13 63.61 87.70
C ALA A 42 -7.90 62.96 87.04
N ARG A 43 -6.73 63.07 87.69
CA ARG A 43 -5.48 62.47 87.19
C ARG A 43 -5.56 60.95 87.06
N ASN A 44 -6.18 60.28 88.03
CA ASN A 44 -6.31 58.82 88.02
C ASN A 44 -7.27 58.33 86.92
N ILE A 45 -8.38 59.06 86.67
CA ILE A 45 -9.32 58.74 85.59
C ILE A 45 -8.66 58.92 84.22
N ILE A 46 -7.94 60.02 84.01
CA ILE A 46 -7.20 60.25 82.76
C ILE A 46 -6.12 59.19 82.56
N ALA A 47 -5.36 58.83 83.60
CA ALA A 47 -4.35 57.78 83.53
C ALA A 47 -4.96 56.40 83.22
N ALA A 48 -6.11 56.07 83.82
CA ALA A 48 -6.84 54.84 83.54
C ALA A 48 -7.39 54.80 82.10
N LEU A 49 -7.96 55.90 81.60
CA LEU A 49 -8.42 56.02 80.22
C LEU A 49 -7.26 55.97 79.21
N ALA A 50 -6.12 56.57 79.55
CA ALA A 50 -4.91 56.48 78.73
C ALA A 50 -4.38 55.04 78.67
N GLY A 51 -4.30 54.35 79.82
CA GLY A 51 -3.89 52.94 79.88
C GLY A 51 -4.84 52.00 79.12
N ALA A 52 -6.15 52.18 79.31
CA ALA A 52 -7.18 51.44 78.58
C ALA A 52 -7.14 51.72 77.07
N GLY A 53 -6.88 52.97 76.67
CA GLY A 53 -6.73 53.37 75.28
C GLY A 53 -5.51 52.72 74.61
N VAL A 54 -4.37 52.63 75.31
CA VAL A 54 -3.18 51.93 74.80
C VAL A 54 -3.48 50.45 74.60
N LEU A 55 -4.10 49.78 75.57
CA LEU A 55 -4.45 48.35 75.47
C LEU A 55 -5.48 48.10 74.36
N ALA A 56 -6.50 48.94 74.25
CA ALA A 56 -7.50 48.87 73.19
C ALA A 56 -6.87 49.12 71.80
N GLY A 57 -5.91 50.05 71.71
CA GLY A 57 -5.16 50.30 70.49
C GLY A 57 -4.26 49.14 70.06
N ILE A 58 -3.57 48.49 71.01
CA ILE A 58 -2.81 47.27 70.75
C ILE A 58 -3.73 46.14 70.30
N GLY A 59 -4.88 45.95 70.97
CA GLY A 59 -5.88 44.96 70.61
C GLY A 59 -6.50 45.17 69.22
N ALA A 60 -6.89 46.42 68.91
CA ALA A 60 -7.42 46.80 67.61
C ALA A 60 -6.37 46.66 66.50
N SER A 61 -5.11 47.04 66.76
CA SER A 61 -3.99 46.85 65.83
C SER A 61 -3.73 45.37 65.56
N TRP A 62 -3.66 44.55 66.62
CA TRP A 62 -3.49 43.10 66.48
C TRP A 62 -4.65 42.46 65.69
N TRP A 63 -5.88 42.89 65.96
CA TRP A 63 -7.06 42.43 65.24
C TRP A 63 -7.06 42.86 63.76
N LEU A 64 -6.71 44.10 63.42
CA LEU A 64 -6.58 44.57 62.03
C LEU A 64 -5.45 43.85 61.29
N ILE A 65 -4.27 43.70 61.90
CA ILE A 65 -3.14 42.96 61.30
C ILE A 65 -3.53 41.49 61.05
N ARG A 66 -4.27 40.87 61.97
CA ARG A 66 -4.71 39.49 61.83
C ARG A 66 -5.84 39.34 60.81
N SER A 67 -6.78 40.29 60.77
CA SER A 67 -7.97 40.23 59.92
C SER A 67 -7.75 40.72 58.50
N ILE A 68 -6.78 41.61 58.25
CA ILE A 68 -6.44 42.14 56.91
C ILE A 68 -5.08 41.60 56.46
N GLY A 69 -4.07 41.68 57.31
CA GLY A 69 -2.69 41.34 56.93
C GLY A 69 -2.47 39.86 56.65
N ARG A 70 -3.21 38.93 57.29
CA ARG A 70 -3.09 37.50 57.00
C ARG A 70 -3.73 37.11 55.65
N PRO A 71 -5.00 37.44 55.35
CA PRO A 71 -5.59 37.14 54.04
C PRO A 71 -4.84 37.80 52.88
N LEU A 72 -4.37 39.03 53.03
CA LEU A 72 -3.59 39.70 51.99
C LEU A 72 -2.26 38.98 51.72
N ARG A 73 -1.52 38.55 52.76
CA ARG A 73 -0.30 37.75 52.58
C ARG A 73 -0.58 36.41 51.90
N GLN A 74 -1.72 35.78 52.19
CA GLN A 74 -2.13 34.55 51.51
C GLN A 74 -2.41 34.80 50.02
N ALA A 75 -3.16 35.85 49.68
CA ALA A 75 -3.42 36.22 48.29
C ALA A 75 -2.12 36.55 47.52
N VAL A 76 -1.20 37.30 48.13
CA VAL A 76 0.12 37.59 47.53
C VAL A 76 0.96 36.33 47.35
N ALA A 77 0.99 35.44 48.34
CA ALA A 77 1.73 34.18 48.24
C ALA A 77 1.15 33.29 47.13
N MET A 78 -0.18 33.26 46.98
CA MET A 78 -0.87 32.53 45.93
C MET A 78 -0.57 33.10 44.54
N ALA A 79 -0.65 34.42 44.38
CA ALA A 79 -0.29 35.09 43.13
C ALA A 79 1.18 34.84 42.75
N ARG A 80 2.10 34.84 43.73
CA ARG A 80 3.52 34.49 43.49
C ARG A 80 3.69 33.05 43.05
N ARG A 81 3.02 32.10 43.71
CA ARG A 81 3.05 30.68 43.30
C ARG A 81 2.55 30.49 41.86
N MET A 82 1.46 31.16 41.49
CA MET A 82 0.94 31.13 40.12
C MET A 82 1.93 31.74 39.12
N ALA A 83 2.56 32.87 39.46
CA ALA A 83 3.58 33.51 38.63
C ALA A 83 4.83 32.62 38.44
N ASP A 84 5.19 31.86 39.47
CA ASP A 84 6.29 30.87 39.44
C ASP A 84 5.87 29.55 38.74
N GLY A 85 4.63 29.46 38.24
CA GLY A 85 4.10 28.26 37.57
C GLY A 85 3.73 27.11 38.52
N ASN A 86 3.70 27.29 39.84
CA ASN A 86 3.30 26.25 40.79
C ASN A 86 1.77 26.12 40.88
N LEU A 87 1.24 25.06 40.28
CA LEU A 87 -0.18 24.71 40.24
C LEU A 87 -0.49 23.38 40.98
N GLU A 88 0.43 22.93 41.84
CA GLU A 88 0.40 21.59 42.43
C GLU A 88 -0.76 21.36 43.42
N GLN A 89 -1.29 22.43 44.01
CA GLN A 89 -2.29 22.35 45.07
C GLN A 89 -3.59 23.02 44.64
N SER A 90 -4.72 22.35 44.85
CA SER A 90 -6.01 23.03 44.88
C SER A 90 -6.08 23.88 46.14
N ILE A 91 -6.62 25.09 46.01
CA ILE A 91 -6.58 26.08 47.10
C ILE A 91 -7.97 26.17 47.72
N GLU A 92 -8.10 25.62 48.92
CA GLU A 92 -9.31 25.79 49.73
C GLU A 92 -9.42 27.25 50.19
N THR A 93 -10.44 27.95 49.70
CA THR A 93 -10.74 29.30 50.14
C THR A 93 -11.48 29.26 51.48
N ARG A 94 -10.80 29.64 52.57
CA ARG A 94 -11.45 29.91 53.85
C ARG A 94 -11.36 31.40 54.17
N GLY A 95 -12.45 32.13 53.89
CA GLY A 95 -12.57 33.55 54.20
C GLY A 95 -13.97 34.05 53.87
N GLY A 96 -14.49 35.01 54.65
CA GLY A 96 -15.74 35.69 54.36
C GLY A 96 -15.50 37.13 53.87
N ALA A 97 -16.49 37.71 53.19
CA ALA A 97 -16.46 39.06 52.59
C ALA A 97 -15.41 39.20 51.48
N GLU A 98 -14.86 40.41 51.24
CA GLU A 98 -14.12 40.75 50.01
C GLU A 98 -12.81 39.96 49.81
N PHE A 99 -12.17 39.50 50.89
CA PHE A 99 -11.01 38.63 50.79
C PHE A 99 -11.37 37.20 50.40
N GLY A 100 -12.59 36.75 50.72
CA GLY A 100 -13.14 35.49 50.21
C GLY A 100 -13.29 35.54 48.70
N ASP A 101 -13.91 36.61 48.18
CA ASP A 101 -14.09 36.82 46.74
C ASP A 101 -12.74 36.93 45.99
N LEU A 102 -11.75 37.64 46.56
CA LEU A 102 -10.40 37.72 45.98
C LEU A 102 -9.71 36.34 45.93
N LEU A 103 -9.75 35.59 47.03
CA LEU A 103 -9.14 34.26 47.08
C LEU A 103 -9.86 33.29 46.15
N GLN A 104 -11.19 33.39 46.04
CA GLN A 104 -11.98 32.60 45.08
C GLN A 104 -11.59 32.92 43.64
N GLY A 105 -11.50 34.19 43.26
CA GLY A 105 -11.06 34.57 41.90
C GLY A 105 -9.64 34.08 41.58
N LEU A 106 -8.72 34.14 42.54
CA LEU A 106 -7.38 33.55 42.38
C LEU A 106 -7.45 32.03 42.24
N THR A 107 -8.33 31.34 42.98
CA THR A 107 -8.47 29.87 42.93
C THR A 107 -9.01 29.47 41.56
N GLU A 108 -10.08 30.11 41.10
CA GLU A 108 -10.66 29.89 39.78
C GLU A 108 -9.63 30.13 38.67
N THR A 109 -8.77 31.15 38.80
CA THR A 109 -7.70 31.41 37.84
C THR A 109 -6.64 30.31 37.86
N SER A 110 -6.22 29.86 39.04
CA SER A 110 -5.26 28.75 39.21
C SER A 110 -5.80 27.44 38.62
N GLU A 111 -7.08 27.14 38.84
CA GLU A 111 -7.73 25.94 38.30
C GLU A 111 -7.84 25.99 36.77
N ARG A 112 -8.24 27.13 36.19
CA ARG A 112 -8.25 27.30 34.74
C ARG A 112 -6.86 27.21 34.12
N MET A 113 -5.84 27.76 34.77
CA MET A 113 -4.44 27.60 34.33
C MET A 113 -4.01 26.14 34.37
N PHE A 114 -4.35 25.41 35.44
CA PHE A 114 -4.07 23.99 35.56
C PHE A 114 -4.72 23.20 34.42
N GLU A 115 -6.01 23.40 34.15
CA GLU A 115 -6.73 22.74 33.07
C GLU A 115 -6.12 23.04 31.70
N LEU A 116 -5.78 24.31 31.43
CA LEU A 116 -5.17 24.71 30.17
C LEU A 116 -3.79 24.08 29.97
N VAL A 117 -2.91 24.15 30.97
CA VAL A 117 -1.57 23.54 30.91
C VAL A 117 -1.66 22.03 30.76
N SER A 118 -2.57 21.38 31.50
CA SER A 118 -2.82 19.95 31.40
C SER A 118 -3.28 19.55 30.00
N LYS A 119 -4.27 20.24 29.42
CA LYS A 119 -4.74 20.01 28.05
C LYS A 119 -3.64 20.23 27.02
N VAL A 120 -2.80 21.27 27.19
CA VAL A 120 -1.65 21.50 26.33
C VAL A 120 -0.68 20.32 26.41
N ARG A 121 -0.30 19.84 27.61
CA ARG A 121 0.60 18.68 27.77
C ARG A 121 0.06 17.42 27.09
N THR A 122 -1.22 17.09 27.32
CA THR A 122 -1.87 15.93 26.70
C THR A 122 -1.94 16.06 25.19
N GLY A 123 -2.37 17.22 24.67
CA GLY A 123 -2.43 17.48 23.23
C GLY A 123 -1.06 17.41 22.56
N THR A 124 -0.02 17.95 23.23
CA THR A 124 1.34 17.89 22.72
C THR A 124 1.93 16.47 22.75
N ALA A 125 1.63 15.68 23.78
CA ALA A 125 2.00 14.25 23.83
C ALA A 125 1.32 13.44 22.71
N ALA A 126 0.06 13.78 22.38
CA ALA A 126 -0.67 13.22 21.24
C ALA A 126 0.00 13.59 19.90
N VAL A 127 0.40 14.86 19.71
CA VAL A 127 1.14 15.29 18.52
C VAL A 127 2.47 14.54 18.40
N ALA A 128 3.26 14.45 19.47
CA ALA A 128 4.53 13.71 19.45
C ALA A 128 4.34 12.22 19.12
N THR A 129 3.29 11.60 19.67
CA THR A 129 2.96 10.20 19.38
C THR A 129 2.56 10.02 17.92
N THR A 130 1.73 10.91 17.38
CA THR A 130 1.30 10.88 15.98
C THR A 130 2.47 11.12 15.03
N SER A 131 3.34 12.09 15.33
CA SER A 131 4.55 12.36 14.55
C SER A 131 5.48 11.14 14.51
N ALA A 132 5.72 10.47 15.64
CA ALA A 132 6.52 9.25 15.66
C ALA A 132 5.90 8.12 14.82
N MET A 133 4.56 8.03 14.77
CA MET A 133 3.88 7.09 13.89
C MET A 133 4.10 7.44 12.42
N LEU A 134 3.84 8.70 12.05
CA LEU A 134 4.05 9.19 10.70
C LEU A 134 5.49 8.99 10.21
N THR A 135 6.50 9.14 11.07
CA THR A 135 7.89 8.84 10.72
C THR A 135 8.07 7.37 10.30
N GLY A 136 7.49 6.43 11.05
CA GLY A 136 7.54 5.01 10.71
C GLY A 136 6.80 4.70 9.41
N ASP A 137 5.62 5.29 9.22
CA ASP A 137 4.81 5.09 8.02
C ASP A 137 5.51 5.68 6.78
N ASN A 138 6.18 6.82 6.93
CA ASN A 138 6.95 7.45 5.86
C ASN A 138 8.23 6.68 5.51
N ALA A 139 8.89 6.06 6.50
CA ALA A 139 10.00 5.14 6.25
C ALA A 139 9.55 3.90 5.44
N ALA A 140 8.38 3.34 5.78
CA ALA A 140 7.79 2.25 5.00
C ALA A 140 7.42 2.69 3.57
N LEU A 141 6.90 3.91 3.40
CA LEU A 141 6.61 4.48 2.08
C LEU A 141 7.88 4.70 1.26
N SER A 142 8.97 5.18 1.87
CA SER A 142 10.28 5.31 1.22
C SER A 142 10.76 3.97 0.68
N SER A 143 10.78 2.93 1.52
CA SER A 143 11.22 1.59 1.13
C SER A 143 10.37 1.00 -0.02
N ARG A 144 9.05 1.21 0.01
CA ARG A 144 8.17 0.80 -1.09
C ARG A 144 8.44 1.58 -2.39
N THR A 145 8.72 2.88 -2.28
CA THR A 145 9.04 3.74 -3.43
C THR A 145 10.37 3.33 -4.06
N GLU A 146 11.38 3.02 -3.25
CA GLU A 146 12.67 2.49 -3.69
C GLU A 146 12.52 1.12 -4.38
N SER A 147 11.74 0.21 -3.79
CA SER A 147 11.44 -1.09 -4.40
C SER A 147 10.71 -0.93 -5.73
N GLN A 148 9.77 0.01 -5.81
CA GLN A 148 9.03 0.30 -7.04
C GLN A 148 9.96 0.87 -8.12
N ALA A 149 10.91 1.73 -7.75
CA ALA A 149 11.92 2.23 -8.69
C ALA A 149 12.78 1.09 -9.25
N ALA A 150 13.25 0.18 -8.41
CA ALA A 150 14.01 -0.98 -8.85
C ALA A 150 13.21 -1.90 -9.80
N SER A 151 11.94 -2.16 -9.50
CA SER A 151 11.06 -2.93 -10.39
C SER A 151 10.80 -2.24 -11.73
N LEU A 152 10.75 -0.90 -11.75
CA LEU A 152 10.60 -0.13 -13.00
C LEU A 152 11.85 -0.24 -13.86
N GLU A 153 13.04 -0.22 -13.28
CA GLU A 153 14.31 -0.39 -13.99
C GLU A 153 14.39 -1.77 -14.67
N GLU A 154 14.03 -2.84 -13.95
CA GLU A 154 13.97 -4.20 -14.50
C GLU A 154 12.91 -4.33 -15.60
N THR A 155 11.75 -3.71 -15.42
CA THR A 155 10.67 -3.71 -16.42
C THR A 155 11.10 -2.94 -17.68
N ALA A 156 11.77 -1.81 -17.53
CA ALA A 156 12.29 -1.03 -18.66
C ALA A 156 13.35 -1.80 -19.44
N ALA A 157 14.30 -2.45 -18.77
CA ALA A 157 15.30 -3.31 -19.40
C ALA A 157 14.65 -4.48 -20.16
N SER A 158 13.64 -5.12 -19.56
CA SER A 158 12.88 -6.20 -20.21
C SER A 158 12.13 -5.72 -21.46
N LEU A 159 11.63 -4.48 -21.46
CA LEU A 159 10.97 -3.90 -22.63
C LEU A 159 11.94 -3.52 -23.73
N GLU A 160 13.15 -3.08 -23.42
CA GLU A 160 14.20 -2.86 -24.43
C GLU A 160 14.54 -4.17 -25.14
N GLU A 161 14.70 -5.26 -24.38
CA GLU A 161 14.94 -6.59 -24.92
C GLU A 161 13.76 -7.10 -25.77
N LEU A 162 12.51 -6.93 -25.29
CA LEU A 162 11.31 -7.27 -26.04
C LEU A 162 11.19 -6.45 -27.33
N THR A 163 11.47 -5.15 -27.28
CA THR A 163 11.46 -4.27 -28.47
C THR A 163 12.47 -4.76 -29.51
N SER A 164 13.68 -5.09 -29.06
CA SER A 164 14.73 -5.65 -29.93
C SER A 164 14.28 -6.97 -30.56
N THR A 165 13.69 -7.87 -29.78
CA THR A 165 13.24 -9.19 -30.23
C THR A 165 12.09 -9.08 -31.24
N VAL A 166 11.12 -8.20 -31.00
CA VAL A 166 9.99 -7.95 -31.92
C VAL A 166 10.49 -7.37 -33.24
N LYS A 167 11.44 -6.42 -33.19
CA LYS A 167 12.08 -5.88 -34.39
C LYS A 167 12.82 -6.96 -35.18
N GLN A 168 13.60 -7.79 -34.49
CA GLN A 168 14.30 -8.92 -35.11
C GLN A 168 13.32 -9.93 -35.73
N ASN A 169 12.17 -10.18 -35.11
CA ASN A 169 11.13 -11.05 -35.67
C ASN A 169 10.53 -10.47 -36.95
N ALA A 170 10.24 -9.16 -36.99
CA ALA A 170 9.77 -8.49 -38.19
C ALA A 170 10.80 -8.58 -39.34
N ASP A 171 12.07 -8.31 -39.05
CA ASP A 171 13.16 -8.42 -40.03
C ASP A 171 13.32 -9.86 -40.54
N ASN A 172 13.28 -10.85 -39.65
CA ASN A 172 13.36 -12.27 -39.98
C ASN A 172 12.17 -12.73 -40.84
N ALA A 173 10.95 -12.30 -40.51
CA ALA A 173 9.76 -12.61 -41.29
C ALA A 173 9.85 -12.02 -42.70
N MET A 174 10.34 -10.78 -42.82
CA MET A 174 10.57 -10.14 -44.12
C MET A 174 11.68 -10.83 -44.93
N HIS A 175 12.75 -11.29 -44.28
CA HIS A 175 13.79 -12.11 -44.91
C HIS A 175 13.25 -13.45 -45.41
N ALA A 176 12.47 -14.16 -44.58
CA ALA A 176 11.84 -15.42 -44.92
C ALA A 176 10.82 -15.25 -46.06
N TYR A 177 10.07 -14.14 -46.09
CA TYR A 177 9.18 -13.80 -47.20
C TYR A 177 9.93 -13.71 -48.53
N LYS A 178 11.07 -13.00 -48.57
CA LYS A 178 11.91 -12.89 -49.78
C LYS A 178 12.47 -14.24 -50.23
N LEU A 179 12.91 -15.08 -49.28
CA LEU A 179 13.44 -16.41 -49.59
C LEU A 179 12.34 -17.32 -50.18
N THR A 180 11.16 -17.26 -49.59
CA THR A 180 9.96 -18.00 -50.01
C THR A 180 9.52 -17.56 -51.42
N ALA A 181 9.55 -16.26 -51.72
CA ALA A 181 9.27 -15.75 -53.07
C ALA A 181 10.26 -16.28 -54.12
N SER A 182 11.56 -16.35 -53.78
CA SER A 182 12.59 -16.93 -54.64
C SER A 182 12.37 -18.44 -54.87
N ALA A 183 12.06 -19.18 -53.80
CA ALA A 183 11.74 -20.61 -53.88
C ALA A 183 10.51 -20.88 -54.75
N SER A 184 9.46 -20.04 -54.65
CA SER A 184 8.28 -20.12 -55.50
C SER A 184 8.63 -19.92 -56.97
N SER A 185 9.45 -18.92 -57.30
CA SER A 185 9.94 -18.69 -58.66
C SER A 185 10.72 -19.89 -59.21
N CYS A 186 11.56 -20.51 -58.37
CA CYS A 186 12.32 -21.71 -58.74
C CYS A 186 11.38 -22.90 -59.02
N ALA A 187 10.37 -23.12 -58.16
CA ALA A 187 9.39 -24.18 -58.33
C ALA A 187 8.54 -24.00 -59.59
N ILE A 188 8.12 -22.77 -59.91
CA ILE A 188 7.41 -22.44 -61.16
C ILE A 188 8.27 -22.78 -62.39
N LYS A 189 9.55 -22.40 -62.37
CA LYS A 189 10.51 -22.76 -63.45
C LYS A 189 10.71 -24.27 -63.53
N GLY A 190 10.80 -24.96 -62.39
CA GLY A 190 10.88 -26.42 -62.32
C GLY A 190 9.68 -27.10 -62.97
N GLY A 191 8.46 -26.64 -62.65
CA GLY A 191 7.22 -27.10 -63.27
C GLY A 191 7.19 -26.89 -64.80
N GLN A 192 7.69 -25.75 -65.29
CA GLN A 192 7.82 -25.51 -66.74
C GLN A 192 8.78 -26.50 -67.41
N VAL A 193 9.93 -26.76 -66.79
CA VAL A 193 10.91 -27.73 -67.32
C VAL A 193 10.31 -29.13 -67.35
N VAL A 194 9.63 -29.55 -66.29
CA VAL A 194 8.91 -30.83 -66.22
C VAL A 194 7.86 -30.93 -67.33
N GLY A 195 7.06 -29.88 -67.55
CA GLY A 195 6.09 -29.83 -68.64
C GLY A 195 6.72 -30.02 -70.02
N ASN A 196 7.88 -29.42 -70.27
CA ASN A 196 8.64 -29.63 -71.51
C ASN A 196 9.12 -31.09 -71.66
N VAL A 197 9.53 -31.74 -70.57
CA VAL A 197 9.92 -33.16 -70.57
C VAL A 197 8.72 -34.06 -70.88
N VAL A 198 7.55 -33.82 -70.29
CA VAL A 198 6.31 -34.57 -70.60
C VAL A 198 5.98 -34.46 -72.09
N SER A 199 6.01 -33.24 -72.65
CA SER A 199 5.76 -33.02 -74.08
C SER A 199 6.76 -33.77 -74.96
N THR A 200 8.03 -33.81 -74.55
CA THR A 200 9.08 -34.52 -75.29
C THR A 200 8.88 -36.04 -75.22
N MET A 201 8.55 -36.59 -74.05
CA MET A 201 8.25 -38.01 -73.87
C MET A 201 7.03 -38.45 -74.70
N ALA A 202 6.00 -37.61 -74.78
CA ALA A 202 4.84 -37.85 -75.65
C ALA A 202 5.23 -37.90 -77.13
N ALA A 203 6.08 -36.97 -77.59
CA ALA A 203 6.61 -36.96 -78.96
C ALA A 203 7.48 -38.19 -79.26
N ILE A 204 8.35 -38.61 -78.33
CA ILE A 204 9.17 -39.83 -78.47
C ILE A 204 8.26 -41.06 -78.53
N LYS A 205 7.25 -41.18 -77.64
CA LYS A 205 6.28 -42.28 -77.66
C LYS A 205 5.56 -42.38 -79.00
N GLN A 206 5.11 -41.25 -79.55
CA GLN A 206 4.48 -41.19 -80.86
C GLN A 206 5.44 -41.60 -81.98
N SER A 207 6.68 -41.13 -81.95
CA SER A 207 7.72 -41.49 -82.92
C SER A 207 8.03 -42.99 -82.88
N SER A 208 8.19 -43.56 -81.69
CA SER A 208 8.43 -45.00 -81.50
C SER A 208 7.28 -45.85 -82.01
N SER A 209 6.02 -45.42 -81.81
CA SER A 209 4.86 -46.12 -82.37
C SER A 209 4.90 -46.18 -83.90
N LYS A 210 5.26 -45.06 -84.57
CA LYS A 210 5.43 -45.04 -86.03
C LYS A 210 6.54 -46.00 -86.49
N VAL A 211 7.61 -46.16 -85.72
CA VAL A 211 8.66 -47.13 -86.02
C VAL A 211 8.11 -48.56 -85.95
N VAL A 212 7.28 -48.91 -84.96
CA VAL A 212 6.63 -50.23 -84.88
C VAL A 212 5.78 -50.52 -86.12
N ASP A 213 5.06 -49.52 -86.63
CA ASP A 213 4.25 -49.65 -87.85
C ASP A 213 5.14 -49.94 -89.07
N ILE A 214 6.25 -49.20 -89.23
CA ILE A 214 7.22 -49.40 -90.31
C ILE A 214 7.84 -50.80 -90.24
N ILE A 215 8.27 -51.25 -89.05
CA ILE A 215 8.84 -52.58 -88.87
C ILE A 215 7.83 -53.68 -89.19
N SER A 216 6.54 -53.46 -88.89
CA SER A 216 5.47 -54.40 -89.26
C SER A 216 5.27 -54.49 -90.77
N VAL A 217 5.46 -53.40 -91.51
CA VAL A 217 5.48 -53.42 -92.99
C VAL A 217 6.70 -54.18 -93.51
N ILE A 218 7.89 -53.99 -92.92
CA ILE A 218 9.12 -54.70 -93.32
C ILE A 218 8.99 -56.21 -93.10
N ASP A 219 8.43 -56.65 -91.96
CA ASP A 219 8.13 -58.06 -91.69
C ASP A 219 7.15 -58.62 -92.74
N GLY A 220 6.13 -57.85 -93.11
CA GLY A 220 5.21 -58.18 -94.21
C GLY A 220 5.92 -58.34 -95.57
N ILE A 221 6.86 -57.44 -95.91
CA ILE A 221 7.67 -57.53 -97.13
C ILE A 221 8.58 -58.77 -97.10
N ALA A 222 9.21 -59.05 -95.96
CA ALA A 222 10.05 -60.22 -95.78
C ALA A 222 9.23 -61.52 -95.94
N PHE A 223 8.02 -61.58 -95.38
CA PHE A 223 7.09 -62.70 -95.57
C PHE A 223 6.71 -62.87 -97.05
N GLN A 224 6.30 -61.79 -97.72
CA GLN A 224 5.98 -61.83 -99.15
C GLN A 224 7.18 -62.31 -99.98
N THR A 225 8.38 -61.81 -99.70
CA THR A 225 9.62 -62.19 -100.39
C THR A 225 9.94 -63.67 -100.18
N ASN A 226 9.75 -64.20 -98.96
CA ASN A 226 9.91 -65.62 -98.64
C ASN A 226 8.93 -66.51 -99.44
N ILE A 227 7.68 -66.08 -99.61
CA ILE A 227 6.69 -66.79 -100.45
C ILE A 227 7.06 -66.72 -101.95
N LEU A 228 7.46 -65.54 -102.46
CA LEU A 228 7.93 -65.40 -103.84
C LEU A 228 9.15 -66.28 -104.13
N ALA A 229 10.12 -66.30 -103.22
CA ALA A 229 11.33 -67.11 -103.33
C ALA A 229 11.02 -68.61 -103.28
N LEU A 230 10.08 -69.04 -102.44
CA LEU A 230 9.58 -70.41 -102.43
C LEU A 230 8.92 -70.79 -103.77
N ASN A 231 8.04 -69.93 -104.29
CA ASN A 231 7.40 -70.16 -105.59
C ASN A 231 8.44 -70.25 -106.72
N ALA A 232 9.44 -69.36 -106.72
CA ALA A 232 10.54 -69.38 -107.68
C ALA A 232 11.39 -70.65 -107.57
N ALA A 233 11.69 -71.13 -106.35
CA ALA A 233 12.41 -72.38 -106.13
C ALA A 233 11.64 -73.61 -106.64
N VAL A 234 10.31 -73.62 -106.46
CA VAL A 234 9.42 -74.67 -107.00
C VAL A 234 9.43 -74.66 -108.53
N GLU A 235 9.28 -73.49 -109.17
CA GLU A 235 9.29 -73.39 -110.63
C GLU A 235 10.67 -73.72 -111.23
N ALA A 236 11.76 -73.34 -110.53
CA ALA A 236 13.12 -73.72 -110.90
C ALA A 236 13.36 -75.23 -110.81
N ALA A 237 12.80 -75.91 -109.80
CA ALA A 237 12.83 -77.37 -109.70
C ALA A 237 12.04 -78.04 -110.85
N ARG A 238 10.92 -77.43 -111.26
CA ARG A 238 10.09 -77.87 -112.39
C ARG A 238 10.80 -77.80 -113.74
N ALA A 239 11.69 -76.82 -113.93
CA ALA A 239 12.51 -76.66 -115.13
C ALA A 239 13.72 -77.63 -115.23
N GLY A 240 13.92 -78.51 -114.25
CA GLY A 240 14.94 -79.57 -114.30
C GLY A 240 16.39 -79.04 -114.37
N LYS A 241 17.21 -79.59 -115.29
CA LYS A 241 18.65 -79.22 -115.38
C LYS A 241 18.89 -77.75 -115.75
N GLN A 242 17.95 -77.09 -116.44
CA GLN A 242 18.08 -75.68 -116.86
C GLN A 242 17.75 -74.68 -115.74
N GLY A 243 16.99 -75.09 -114.72
CA GLY A 243 16.59 -74.24 -113.58
C GLY A 243 17.56 -74.23 -112.40
N ARG A 244 18.65 -75.00 -112.46
CA ARG A 244 19.55 -75.23 -111.31
C ARG A 244 20.17 -73.94 -110.74
N GLY A 245 20.58 -73.00 -111.59
CA GLY A 245 21.10 -71.70 -111.16
C GLY A 245 20.03 -70.84 -110.50
N PHE A 246 18.81 -70.83 -111.05
CA PHE A 246 17.66 -70.12 -110.47
C PHE A 246 17.23 -70.69 -109.12
N ALA A 247 17.30 -72.01 -108.93
CA ALA A 247 16.96 -72.65 -107.66
C ALA A 247 17.91 -72.23 -106.52
N VAL A 248 19.20 -72.05 -106.81
CA VAL A 248 20.19 -71.57 -105.82
C VAL A 248 19.91 -70.11 -105.44
N VAL A 249 19.67 -69.24 -106.43
CA VAL A 249 19.32 -67.84 -106.17
C VAL A 249 18.02 -67.73 -105.38
N ALA A 250 16.99 -68.53 -105.72
CA ALA A 250 15.74 -68.57 -104.99
C ALA A 250 15.93 -69.05 -103.54
N GLY A 251 16.81 -70.03 -103.30
CA GLY A 251 17.21 -70.44 -101.94
C GLY A 251 17.88 -69.33 -101.14
N GLU A 252 18.79 -68.57 -101.76
CA GLU A 252 19.50 -67.47 -101.11
C GLU A 252 18.55 -66.29 -100.80
N VAL A 253 17.67 -65.93 -101.73
CA VAL A 253 16.63 -64.90 -101.53
C VAL A 253 15.69 -65.31 -100.39
N ARG A 254 15.35 -66.60 -100.31
CA ARG A 254 14.52 -67.13 -99.23
C ARG A 254 15.22 -67.03 -97.87
N ASN A 255 16.50 -67.39 -97.81
CA ASN A 255 17.31 -67.29 -96.60
C ASN A 255 17.43 -65.83 -96.13
N LEU A 256 17.68 -64.89 -97.06
CA LEU A 256 17.74 -63.46 -96.77
C LEU A 256 16.40 -62.90 -96.29
N ALA A 257 15.29 -63.39 -96.84
CA ALA A 257 13.94 -63.03 -96.38
C ALA A 257 13.67 -63.53 -94.96
N GLN A 258 14.08 -64.76 -94.63
CA GLN A 258 13.97 -65.29 -93.26
C GLN A 258 14.84 -64.53 -92.26
N LEU A 259 16.09 -64.18 -92.64
CA LEU A 259 16.97 -63.30 -91.85
C LEU A 259 16.35 -61.93 -91.61
N SER A 260 15.76 -61.33 -92.66
CA SER A 260 15.09 -60.02 -92.56
C SER A 260 13.88 -60.06 -91.62
N ALA A 261 13.07 -61.12 -91.68
CA ALA A 261 11.94 -61.32 -90.76
C ALA A 261 12.42 -61.50 -89.29
N GLY A 262 13.50 -62.27 -89.09
CA GLY A 262 14.14 -62.42 -87.78
C GLY A 262 14.60 -61.08 -87.20
N ALA A 263 15.35 -60.30 -87.98
CA ALA A 263 15.80 -58.97 -87.59
C ALA A 263 14.64 -58.00 -87.33
N ALA A 264 13.59 -58.01 -88.17
CA ALA A 264 12.40 -57.19 -87.96
C ALA A 264 11.71 -57.53 -86.62
N LYS A 265 11.63 -58.82 -86.26
CA LYS A 265 11.05 -59.26 -84.99
C LYS A 265 11.87 -58.82 -83.78
N GLU A 266 13.20 -58.89 -83.85
CA GLU A 266 14.09 -58.39 -82.80
C GLU A 266 13.98 -56.87 -82.62
N ILE A 267 13.98 -56.10 -83.72
CA ILE A 267 13.80 -54.65 -83.66
C ILE A 267 12.42 -54.31 -83.06
N LYS A 268 11.36 -55.01 -83.46
CA LYS A 268 10.02 -54.82 -82.91
C LYS A 268 9.99 -55.03 -81.40
N ALA A 269 10.67 -56.05 -80.89
CA ALA A 269 10.78 -56.30 -79.45
C ALA A 269 11.53 -55.16 -78.71
N LEU A 270 12.65 -54.68 -79.25
CA LEU A 270 13.42 -53.57 -78.67
C LEU A 270 12.63 -52.25 -78.64
N ILE A 271 11.88 -51.96 -79.70
CA ILE A 271 11.04 -50.75 -79.74
C ILE A 271 9.85 -50.89 -78.78
N ALA A 272 9.24 -52.08 -78.65
CA ALA A 272 8.18 -52.32 -77.69
C ALA A 272 8.66 -52.09 -76.24
N ASP A 273 9.83 -52.62 -75.86
CA ASP A 273 10.48 -52.36 -74.57
C ASP A 273 10.77 -50.86 -74.36
N SER A 274 11.23 -50.16 -75.41
CA SER A 274 11.45 -48.71 -75.34
C SER A 274 10.15 -47.93 -75.10
N VAL A 275 9.06 -48.29 -75.78
CA VAL A 275 7.73 -47.66 -75.59
C VAL A 275 7.21 -47.88 -74.17
N GLU A 276 7.39 -49.08 -73.61
CA GLU A 276 7.04 -49.38 -72.23
C GLU A 276 7.82 -48.51 -71.24
N LYS A 277 9.14 -48.43 -71.39
CA LYS A 277 10.01 -47.58 -70.55
C LYS A 277 9.68 -46.10 -70.66
N ILE A 278 9.38 -45.60 -71.86
CA ILE A 278 8.91 -44.21 -72.06
C ILE A 278 7.56 -44.00 -71.37
N GLY A 279 6.67 -44.99 -71.40
CA GLY A 279 5.39 -44.95 -70.68
C GLY A 279 5.60 -44.78 -69.18
N ILE A 280 6.45 -45.61 -68.57
CA ILE A 280 6.81 -45.51 -67.15
C ILE A 280 7.45 -44.16 -66.83
N GLY A 281 8.40 -43.72 -67.67
CA GLY A 281 9.07 -42.42 -67.52
C GLY A 281 8.09 -41.24 -67.60
N SER A 282 7.12 -41.30 -68.52
CA SER A 282 6.08 -40.28 -68.65
C SER A 282 5.25 -40.17 -67.37
N THR A 283 4.84 -41.28 -66.77
CA THR A 283 4.08 -41.28 -65.51
C THR A 283 4.89 -40.69 -64.36
N LEU A 284 6.18 -41.04 -64.24
CA LEU A 284 7.05 -40.50 -63.18
C LEU A 284 7.25 -38.99 -63.32
N VAL A 285 7.41 -38.49 -64.54
CA VAL A 285 7.58 -37.06 -64.81
C VAL A 285 6.27 -36.30 -64.56
N ASP A 286 5.12 -36.88 -64.93
CA ASP A 286 3.81 -36.28 -64.65
C ASP A 286 3.56 -36.17 -63.15
N GLN A 287 3.89 -37.23 -62.39
CA GLN A 287 3.86 -37.21 -60.92
C GLN A 287 4.76 -36.09 -60.35
N ALA A 288 5.99 -35.94 -60.86
CA ALA A 288 6.89 -34.87 -60.45
C ALA A 288 6.30 -33.47 -60.75
N GLY A 289 5.55 -33.33 -61.85
CA GLY A 289 4.85 -32.09 -62.21
C GLY A 289 3.76 -31.74 -61.19
N VAL A 290 2.96 -32.72 -60.76
CA VAL A 290 1.98 -32.55 -59.69
C VAL A 290 2.67 -32.11 -58.39
N THR A 291 3.77 -32.76 -58.01
CA THR A 291 4.50 -32.42 -56.77
C THR A 291 5.08 -30.99 -56.82
N MET A 292 5.49 -30.50 -57.99
CA MET A 292 5.94 -29.11 -58.14
C MET A 292 4.81 -28.10 -57.93
N ASN A 293 3.59 -28.40 -58.40
CA ASN A 293 2.41 -27.55 -58.15
C ASN A 293 2.01 -27.52 -56.67
N GLU A 294 2.07 -28.67 -55.99
CA GLU A 294 1.84 -28.76 -54.54
C GLU A 294 2.90 -27.95 -53.76
N LEU A 295 4.16 -27.98 -54.20
CA LEU A 295 5.25 -27.21 -53.62
C LEU A 295 5.00 -25.70 -53.78
N VAL A 296 4.62 -25.24 -54.99
CA VAL A 296 4.27 -23.81 -55.22
C VAL A 296 3.15 -23.36 -54.28
N THR A 297 2.13 -24.20 -54.09
CA THR A 297 0.99 -23.90 -53.19
C THR A 297 1.46 -23.80 -51.74
N SER A 298 2.28 -24.75 -51.29
CA SER A 298 2.81 -24.77 -49.92
C SER A 298 3.72 -23.57 -49.63
N VAL A 299 4.59 -23.22 -50.58
CA VAL A 299 5.48 -22.05 -50.48
C VAL A 299 4.67 -20.75 -50.44
N LYS A 300 3.58 -20.64 -51.21
CA LYS A 300 2.68 -19.49 -51.13
C LYS A 300 2.07 -19.36 -49.73
N HIS A 301 1.64 -20.47 -49.14
CA HIS A 301 1.08 -20.48 -47.78
C HIS A 301 2.11 -20.01 -46.73
N VAL A 302 3.39 -20.40 -46.87
CA VAL A 302 4.47 -19.88 -46.01
C VAL A 302 4.65 -18.36 -46.19
N ALA A 303 4.54 -17.84 -47.41
CA ALA A 303 4.65 -16.41 -47.67
C ALA A 303 3.51 -15.62 -47.00
N ASP A 304 2.29 -16.15 -47.03
CA ASP A 304 1.12 -15.56 -46.37
C ASP A 304 1.33 -15.49 -44.85
N ILE A 305 1.80 -16.59 -44.22
CA ILE A 305 2.14 -16.62 -42.79
C ILE A 305 3.22 -15.60 -42.43
N MET A 306 4.27 -15.45 -43.26
CA MET A 306 5.30 -14.43 -43.01
C MET A 306 4.74 -13.01 -43.10
N GLY A 307 3.75 -12.78 -43.96
CA GLY A 307 3.00 -11.51 -44.02
C GLY A 307 2.24 -11.23 -42.73
N GLU A 308 1.53 -12.23 -42.20
CA GLU A 308 0.80 -12.13 -40.93
C GLU A 308 1.74 -11.88 -39.74
N ILE A 309 2.89 -12.57 -39.67
CA ILE A 309 3.89 -12.36 -38.61
C ILE A 309 4.45 -10.93 -38.66
N THR A 310 4.73 -10.42 -39.86
CA THR A 310 5.23 -9.04 -40.04
C THR A 310 4.20 -8.02 -39.55
N ALA A 311 2.93 -8.20 -39.91
CA ALA A 311 1.84 -7.33 -39.46
C ALA A 311 1.68 -7.39 -37.93
N ALA A 312 1.68 -8.59 -37.34
CA ALA A 312 1.58 -8.78 -35.90
C ALA A 312 2.77 -8.17 -35.14
N SER A 313 3.99 -8.30 -35.67
CA SER A 313 5.19 -7.70 -35.07
C SER A 313 5.18 -6.17 -35.14
N GLN A 314 4.59 -5.59 -36.19
CA GLN A 314 4.37 -4.15 -36.28
C GLN A 314 3.36 -3.66 -35.23
N GLU A 315 2.25 -4.38 -35.05
CA GLU A 315 1.25 -4.08 -34.02
C GLU A 315 1.84 -4.21 -32.60
N GLN A 316 2.62 -5.26 -32.33
CA GLN A 316 3.36 -5.43 -31.08
C GLN A 316 4.31 -4.26 -30.82
N SER A 317 5.02 -3.79 -31.85
CA SER A 317 5.94 -2.65 -31.73
C SER A 317 5.20 -1.38 -31.30
N VAL A 318 4.02 -1.10 -31.88
CA VAL A 318 3.17 0.03 -31.48
C VAL A 318 2.66 -0.15 -30.04
N GLY A 319 2.23 -1.37 -29.68
CA GLY A 319 1.81 -1.69 -28.31
C GLY A 319 2.92 -1.48 -27.27
N ILE A 320 4.15 -1.87 -27.59
CA ILE A 320 5.31 -1.67 -26.71
C ILE A 320 5.65 -0.18 -26.57
N GLU A 321 5.48 0.63 -27.61
CA GLU A 321 5.67 2.09 -27.52
C GLU A 321 4.70 2.72 -26.51
N GLU A 322 3.44 2.29 -26.50
CA GLU A 322 2.44 2.75 -25.52
C GLU A 322 2.77 2.28 -24.10
N VAL A 323 3.26 1.04 -23.93
CA VAL A 323 3.73 0.55 -22.62
C VAL A 323 4.94 1.38 -22.14
N ASN A 324 5.87 1.74 -23.02
CA ASN A 324 7.00 2.60 -22.68
C ASN A 324 6.54 3.99 -22.19
N LYS A 325 5.54 4.59 -22.85
CA LYS A 325 4.94 5.86 -22.37
C LYS A 325 4.32 5.70 -20.98
N ALA A 326 3.62 4.60 -20.73
CA ALA A 326 3.02 4.32 -19.42
C ALA A 326 4.10 4.15 -18.33
N ILE A 327 5.21 3.46 -18.62
CA ILE A 327 6.31 3.31 -17.67
C ILE A 327 7.00 4.63 -17.38
N ALA A 328 7.24 5.47 -18.38
CA ALA A 328 7.79 6.81 -18.17
C ALA A 328 6.90 7.67 -17.23
N GLN A 329 5.57 7.54 -17.36
CA GLN A 329 4.62 8.19 -16.47
C GLN A 329 4.67 7.64 -15.04
N ILE A 330 4.81 6.31 -14.89
CA ILE A 330 4.95 5.67 -13.57
C ILE A 330 6.27 6.09 -12.93
N ASP A 331 7.37 6.11 -13.67
CA ASP A 331 8.68 6.60 -13.18
C ASP A 331 8.59 8.05 -12.69
N SER A 332 7.99 8.94 -13.49
CA SER A 332 7.74 10.33 -13.06
C SER A 332 6.94 10.41 -11.75
N THR A 333 5.94 9.54 -11.58
CA THR A 333 5.14 9.47 -10.35
C THR A 333 5.93 8.90 -9.17
N THR A 334 6.76 7.89 -9.40
CA THR A 334 7.67 7.31 -8.40
C THR A 334 8.67 8.35 -7.90
N GLN A 335 9.26 9.15 -8.80
CA GLN A 335 10.16 10.25 -8.43
C GLN A 335 9.43 11.34 -7.63
N LYS A 336 8.19 11.69 -8.02
CA LYS A 336 7.35 12.61 -7.24
C LYS A 336 7.02 12.05 -5.86
N ASN A 337 6.72 10.76 -5.75
CA ASN A 337 6.50 10.10 -4.47
C ASN A 337 7.75 10.15 -3.60
N ALA A 338 8.94 9.92 -4.15
CA ALA A 338 10.19 10.06 -3.42
C ALA A 338 10.39 11.50 -2.88
N ALA A 339 10.09 12.53 -3.70
CA ALA A 339 10.13 13.92 -3.25
C ALA A 339 9.10 14.20 -2.15
N LEU A 340 7.87 13.69 -2.29
CA LEU A 340 6.81 13.82 -1.28
C LEU A 340 7.17 13.13 0.03
N VAL A 341 7.83 11.97 -0.02
CA VAL A 341 8.35 11.28 1.16
C VAL A 341 9.38 12.16 1.88
N VAL A 342 10.30 12.78 1.15
CA VAL A 342 11.29 13.70 1.74
C VAL A 342 10.61 14.90 2.39
N ASP A 343 9.63 15.51 1.73
CA ASP A 343 8.93 16.67 2.28
C ASP A 343 8.01 16.31 3.46
N ALA A 344 7.35 15.15 3.41
CA ALA A 344 6.60 14.60 4.53
C ALA A 344 7.50 14.34 5.75
N SER A 345 8.70 13.77 5.54
CA SER A 345 9.69 13.59 6.61
C SER A 345 10.07 14.91 7.27
N LYS A 346 10.29 15.98 6.49
CA LYS A 346 10.58 17.32 7.03
C LYS A 346 9.39 17.87 7.82
N GLY A 347 8.18 17.72 7.30
CA GLY A 347 6.95 18.16 7.97
C GLY A 347 6.74 17.45 9.31
N VAL A 348 6.94 16.14 9.34
CA VAL A 348 6.84 15.33 10.57
C VAL A 348 7.93 15.69 11.58
N ALA A 349 9.18 15.89 11.12
CA ALA A 349 10.27 16.36 11.98
C ALA A 349 9.95 17.73 12.60
N HIS A 350 9.40 18.66 11.81
CA HIS A 350 8.97 19.96 12.31
C HIS A 350 7.84 19.85 13.35
N LEU A 351 6.85 18.98 13.13
CA LEU A 351 5.79 18.71 14.12
C LEU A 351 6.36 18.13 15.42
N GLN A 352 7.36 17.25 15.33
CA GLN A 352 8.05 16.70 16.49
C GLN A 352 8.80 17.80 17.27
N GLU A 353 9.53 18.68 16.58
CA GLU A 353 10.21 19.83 17.19
C GLU A 353 9.23 20.79 17.89
N GLN A 354 8.12 21.13 17.22
CA GLN A 354 7.06 21.96 17.81
C GLN A 354 6.44 21.31 19.04
N ALA A 355 6.24 19.98 19.00
CA ALA A 355 5.74 19.26 20.16
C ALA A 355 6.73 19.30 21.33
N VAL A 356 8.03 19.13 21.07
CA VAL A 356 9.06 19.24 22.11
C VAL A 356 9.10 20.66 22.69
N ALA A 357 9.05 21.70 21.86
CA ALA A 357 9.04 23.09 22.30
C ALA A 357 7.82 23.42 23.19
N LEU A 358 6.63 22.96 22.80
CA LEU A 358 5.40 23.12 23.60
C LEU A 358 5.46 22.35 24.92
N MET A 359 6.01 21.12 24.94
CA MET A 359 6.23 20.36 26.17
C MET A 359 7.18 21.10 27.11
N GLN A 360 8.28 21.67 26.59
CA GLN A 360 9.24 22.43 27.40
C GLN A 360 8.62 23.71 27.97
N ALA A 361 7.83 24.44 27.17
CA ALA A 361 7.11 25.62 27.65
C ALA A 361 6.09 25.26 28.74
N ALA A 362 5.35 24.16 28.56
CA ALA A 362 4.40 23.66 29.56
C ALA A 362 5.10 23.06 30.79
N ALA A 363 6.37 22.62 30.68
CA ALA A 363 7.17 22.08 31.79
C ALA A 363 7.50 23.12 32.86
N LEU A 364 7.48 24.42 32.52
CA LEU A 364 7.64 25.52 33.47
C LEU A 364 6.56 25.52 34.55
N PHE A 365 5.36 25.01 34.23
CA PHE A 365 4.24 24.89 35.16
C PHE A 365 4.29 23.55 35.91
N ARG A 366 4.40 23.57 37.24
CA ARG A 366 4.44 22.37 38.06
C ARG A 366 3.04 21.96 38.46
N LEU A 367 2.59 20.82 37.95
CA LEU A 367 1.26 20.26 38.21
C LEU A 367 1.25 19.28 39.42
N GLY A 368 2.41 18.79 39.84
CA GLY A 368 2.57 17.94 41.02
C GLY A 368 1.79 16.63 40.91
N ALA A 369 1.27 16.13 42.03
CA ALA A 369 0.46 14.90 42.04
C ALA A 369 -0.82 15.01 41.21
N ARG A 370 -1.31 16.23 40.97
CA ARG A 370 -2.47 16.49 40.10
C ARG A 370 -2.13 16.31 38.63
N GLU A 371 -0.88 16.12 38.24
CA GLU A 371 -0.52 15.79 36.86
C GLU A 371 -1.08 14.44 36.41
N PHE A 372 -1.22 13.51 37.34
CA PHE A 372 -1.60 12.13 37.06
C PHE A 372 -3.02 11.87 37.56
N GLY A 373 -3.73 11.03 36.82
CA GLY A 373 -5.01 10.48 37.21
C GLY A 373 -4.88 9.61 38.44
N ASN A 374 -5.97 9.47 39.18
CA ASN A 374 -6.05 8.58 40.32
C ASN A 374 -7.12 7.49 40.09
N ALA A 375 -7.20 6.55 41.03
CA ALA A 375 -8.15 5.43 40.95
C ALA A 375 -9.61 5.90 40.81
N GLU A 376 -10.02 6.94 41.55
CA GLU A 376 -11.39 7.46 41.50
C GLU A 376 -11.71 8.07 40.13
N GLN A 377 -10.78 8.82 39.56
CA GLN A 377 -10.93 9.44 38.24
C GLN A 377 -10.96 8.39 37.12
N ALA A 378 -10.10 7.37 37.17
CA ALA A 378 -10.13 6.27 36.20
C ALA A 378 -11.47 5.52 36.23
N GLN A 379 -11.98 5.20 37.42
CA GLN A 379 -13.28 4.55 37.57
C GLN A 379 -14.42 5.47 37.09
N ALA A 380 -14.38 6.76 37.41
CA ALA A 380 -15.37 7.73 36.97
C ALA A 380 -15.42 7.85 35.44
N MET A 381 -14.26 7.80 34.76
CA MET A 381 -14.18 7.85 33.30
C MET A 381 -14.85 6.64 32.65
N VAL A 382 -14.61 5.42 33.16
CA VAL A 382 -15.30 4.20 32.66
C VAL A 382 -16.81 4.32 32.86
N LYS A 383 -17.26 4.72 34.06
CA LYS A 383 -18.69 4.90 34.33
C LYS A 383 -19.33 5.96 33.44
N SER A 384 -18.61 7.05 33.15
CA SER A 384 -19.06 8.08 32.21
C SER A 384 -19.23 7.51 30.80
N ALA A 385 -18.33 6.66 30.34
CA ALA A 385 -18.44 6.00 29.04
C ALA A 385 -19.58 4.96 28.98
N VAL A 386 -19.79 4.20 30.06
CA VAL A 386 -20.96 3.31 30.17
C VAL A 386 -22.25 4.13 30.14
N ALA A 387 -22.29 5.28 30.83
CA ALA A 387 -23.43 6.18 30.78
C ALA A 387 -23.62 6.80 29.38
N TYR A 388 -22.55 7.09 28.65
CA TYR A 388 -22.60 7.60 27.28
C TYR A 388 -23.35 6.64 26.34
N LEU A 389 -23.17 5.34 26.50
CA LEU A 389 -23.88 4.30 25.73
C LEU A 389 -25.40 4.26 25.99
N THR A 390 -25.93 4.98 26.99
CA THR A 390 -27.38 5.08 27.18
C THR A 390 -28.06 5.98 26.14
N HIS A 391 -27.28 6.87 25.50
CA HIS A 391 -27.77 7.85 24.54
C HIS A 391 -27.09 7.77 23.16
N HIS A 392 -26.05 6.94 23.02
CA HIS A 392 -25.21 6.83 21.83
C HIS A 392 -24.94 5.37 21.45
N ALA A 393 -24.71 5.11 20.16
CA ALA A 393 -24.33 3.79 19.69
C ALA A 393 -22.91 3.39 20.15
N GLU A 394 -22.61 2.08 20.11
CA GLU A 394 -21.29 1.55 20.44
C GLU A 394 -20.21 2.08 19.49
N GLU A 395 -20.51 2.17 18.19
CA GLU A 395 -19.58 2.72 17.20
C GLU A 395 -19.24 4.18 17.48
N GLU A 396 -20.19 4.99 17.95
CA GLU A 396 -19.94 6.40 18.29
C GLU A 396 -18.96 6.53 19.47
N LEU A 397 -19.08 5.65 20.47
CA LEU A 397 -18.12 5.62 21.58
C LEU A 397 -16.73 5.20 21.11
N ILE A 398 -16.64 4.19 20.26
CA ILE A 398 -15.38 3.70 19.69
C ILE A 398 -14.68 4.81 18.89
N GLU A 399 -15.42 5.52 18.03
CA GLU A 399 -14.90 6.66 17.28
C GLU A 399 -14.42 7.77 18.22
N GLU A 400 -15.21 8.10 19.24
CA GLU A 400 -14.88 9.16 20.20
C GLU A 400 -13.60 8.84 20.99
N VAL A 401 -13.43 7.58 21.43
CA VAL A 401 -12.21 7.14 22.12
C VAL A 401 -11.00 7.18 21.19
N ASN A 402 -11.16 6.89 19.91
CA ASN A 402 -10.06 6.90 18.94
C ASN A 402 -9.64 8.30 18.49
N ARG A 403 -10.31 9.38 18.94
CA ARG A 403 -9.90 10.78 18.71
C ARG A 403 -8.72 11.18 19.61
N LEU A 404 -7.52 10.72 19.25
CA LEU A 404 -6.28 10.99 19.97
C LEU A 404 -6.10 12.50 20.28
N GLY A 405 -5.98 12.82 21.56
CA GLY A 405 -5.76 14.19 22.06
C GLY A 405 -6.95 15.16 21.95
N LYS A 406 -8.13 14.70 21.49
CA LYS A 406 -9.34 15.51 21.35
C LYS A 406 -10.60 14.87 21.95
N GLY A 407 -10.62 13.56 22.11
CA GLY A 407 -11.77 12.83 22.63
C GLY A 407 -12.09 13.22 24.08
N GLN A 408 -13.38 13.23 24.43
CA GLN A 408 -13.86 13.59 25.77
C GLN A 408 -13.42 12.61 26.87
N PHE A 409 -12.94 11.42 26.48
CA PHE A 409 -12.46 10.37 27.38
C PHE A 409 -10.93 10.31 27.45
N ILE A 410 -10.29 11.48 27.36
CA ILE A 410 -8.86 11.67 27.56
C ILE A 410 -8.67 12.81 28.55
N ASP A 411 -8.07 12.53 29.70
CA ASP A 411 -7.71 13.53 30.71
C ASP A 411 -6.31 13.20 31.24
N ARG A 412 -5.33 14.09 31.00
CA ARG A 412 -3.93 13.87 31.41
C ARG A 412 -3.39 12.54 30.87
N ASP A 413 -3.10 11.60 31.75
CA ASP A 413 -2.62 10.24 31.48
C ASP A 413 -3.75 9.19 31.49
N LEU A 414 -4.98 9.59 31.81
CA LEU A 414 -6.17 8.74 31.73
C LEU A 414 -6.70 8.72 30.31
N TYR A 415 -6.99 7.51 29.83
CA TYR A 415 -7.56 7.26 28.52
C TYR A 415 -8.34 5.96 28.57
N LEU A 416 -9.38 5.86 27.74
CA LEU A 416 -10.11 4.61 27.55
C LEU A 416 -9.41 3.66 26.58
N SER A 417 -9.49 2.38 26.90
CA SER A 417 -9.36 1.29 25.94
C SER A 417 -10.65 0.47 25.91
N ILE A 418 -11.04 0.05 24.72
CA ILE A 418 -12.25 -0.75 24.49
C ILE A 418 -11.83 -2.04 23.81
N TYR A 419 -12.33 -3.15 24.34
CA TYR A 419 -12.10 -4.47 23.80
C TYR A 419 -13.42 -5.17 23.49
N SER A 420 -13.45 -5.98 22.44
CA SER A 420 -14.56 -6.90 22.20
C SER A 420 -14.49 -8.08 23.19
N MET A 421 -15.60 -8.77 23.40
CA MET A 421 -15.61 -10.05 24.13
C MET A 421 -14.77 -11.16 23.46
N SER A 422 -14.33 -10.95 22.22
CA SER A 422 -13.37 -11.82 21.52
C SER A 422 -11.91 -11.33 21.67
N VAL A 423 -11.62 -10.51 22.69
CA VAL A 423 -10.29 -10.00 23.04
C VAL A 423 -9.69 -9.03 22.00
N GLN A 424 -10.43 -8.58 21.00
CA GLN A 424 -9.90 -7.63 20.00
C GLN A 424 -9.93 -6.21 20.56
N CYS A 425 -8.87 -5.43 20.34
CA CYS A 425 -8.88 -4.00 20.68
C CYS A 425 -9.71 -3.21 19.65
N LEU A 426 -10.82 -2.63 20.09
CA LEU A 426 -11.72 -1.82 19.26
C LEU A 426 -11.35 -0.33 19.31
N ALA A 427 -10.88 0.14 20.47
CA ALA A 427 -10.46 1.53 20.64
C ALA A 427 -9.32 1.66 21.66
N HIS A 428 -8.43 2.64 21.45
CA HIS A 428 -7.35 2.94 22.39
C HIS A 428 -6.95 4.41 22.36
N GLY A 429 -7.42 5.19 23.34
CA GLY A 429 -7.34 6.66 23.35
C GLY A 429 -5.94 7.28 23.46
N ALA A 430 -4.90 6.49 23.72
CA ALA A 430 -3.51 6.96 23.75
C ALA A 430 -2.61 6.40 22.63
N ASN A 431 -3.07 5.40 21.88
CA ASN A 431 -2.23 4.70 20.90
C ASN A 431 -3.08 4.01 19.82
N PRO A 432 -3.36 4.70 18.71
CA PRO A 432 -4.17 4.16 17.63
C PRO A 432 -3.61 2.90 16.98
N ARG A 433 -2.29 2.64 17.06
CA ARG A 433 -1.67 1.44 16.47
C ARG A 433 -2.09 0.13 17.13
N LEU A 434 -2.72 0.20 18.31
CA LEU A 434 -3.22 -1.00 19.00
C LEU A 434 -4.63 -1.39 18.55
N VAL A 435 -5.34 -0.51 17.83
CA VAL A 435 -6.68 -0.79 17.32
C VAL A 435 -6.62 -1.90 16.27
N GLY A 436 -7.51 -2.90 16.39
CA GLY A 436 -7.57 -4.08 15.55
C GLY A 436 -6.61 -5.21 15.95
N VAL A 437 -5.64 -4.93 16.83
CA VAL A 437 -4.71 -5.95 17.34
C VAL A 437 -5.44 -6.92 18.27
N ASP A 438 -5.13 -8.20 18.12
CA ASP A 438 -5.61 -9.26 19.01
C ASP A 438 -4.99 -9.09 20.41
N GLY A 439 -5.85 -8.89 21.40
CA GLY A 439 -5.46 -8.62 22.78
C GLY A 439 -4.80 -9.79 23.49
N VAL A 440 -4.84 -11.01 22.95
CA VAL A 440 -4.00 -12.14 23.41
C VAL A 440 -2.51 -11.81 23.32
N ASN A 441 -2.13 -10.95 22.38
CA ASN A 441 -0.74 -10.51 22.22
C ASN A 441 -0.35 -9.39 23.20
N PHE A 442 -1.29 -8.83 23.96
CA PHE A 442 -0.99 -7.80 24.94
C PHE A 442 -0.50 -8.42 26.24
N LYS A 443 0.83 -8.51 26.31
CA LYS A 443 1.56 -8.92 27.49
C LYS A 443 2.36 -7.74 28.03
N ASP A 444 2.43 -7.63 29.35
CA ASP A 444 3.39 -6.72 29.95
C ASP A 444 4.84 -7.24 29.76
N PRO A 445 5.87 -6.44 30.10
CA PRO A 445 7.26 -6.88 29.94
C PRO A 445 7.68 -8.10 30.76
N GLU A 446 6.86 -8.53 31.73
CA GLU A 446 7.06 -9.74 32.52
C GLU A 446 6.29 -10.94 31.93
N GLY A 447 5.60 -10.75 30.80
CA GLY A 447 4.86 -11.77 30.09
C GLY A 447 3.42 -11.95 30.56
N LYS A 448 2.91 -11.08 31.45
CA LYS A 448 1.55 -11.17 32.00
C LYS A 448 0.49 -10.81 30.94
N PRO A 449 -0.45 -11.70 30.58
CA PRO A 449 -1.51 -11.42 29.61
C PRO A 449 -2.66 -10.62 30.25
N PHE A 450 -2.44 -9.33 30.48
CA PHE A 450 -3.36 -8.50 31.26
C PHE A 450 -4.72 -8.30 30.59
N VAL A 451 -4.83 -8.38 29.26
CA VAL A 451 -6.13 -8.27 28.57
C VAL A 451 -6.97 -9.53 28.72
N GLU A 452 -6.36 -10.71 28.78
CA GLU A 452 -7.08 -11.95 29.11
C GLU A 452 -7.65 -11.87 30.53
N GLU A 453 -6.87 -11.38 31.50
CA GLU A 453 -7.36 -11.16 32.87
C GLU A 453 -8.49 -10.11 32.93
N ILE A 454 -8.43 -9.06 32.10
CA ILE A 454 -9.54 -8.11 31.94
C ILE A 454 -10.80 -8.83 31.42
N MET A 455 -10.66 -9.71 30.43
CA MET A 455 -11.79 -10.47 29.88
C MET A 455 -12.37 -11.46 30.90
N ASP A 456 -11.55 -12.15 31.69
CA ASP A 456 -11.99 -13.07 32.73
C ASP A 456 -12.82 -12.35 33.80
N ILE A 457 -12.38 -11.17 34.23
CA ILE A 457 -13.14 -10.34 35.18
C ILE A 457 -14.45 -9.84 34.56
N ALA A 458 -14.42 -9.39 33.31
CA ALA A 458 -15.61 -8.93 32.59
C ALA A 458 -16.65 -10.05 32.40
N ALA A 459 -16.21 -11.29 32.12
CA ALA A 459 -17.08 -12.45 31.95
C ALA A 459 -17.66 -12.94 33.29
N GLY A 460 -16.88 -12.90 34.38
CA GLY A 460 -17.29 -13.40 35.68
C GLY A 460 -18.05 -12.38 36.54
N ARG A 461 -17.42 -11.24 36.85
CA ARG A 461 -17.93 -10.24 37.82
C ARG A 461 -18.53 -9.00 37.15
N GLY A 462 -18.31 -8.82 35.84
CA GLY A 462 -18.76 -7.66 35.07
C GLY A 462 -17.91 -6.41 35.23
N ALA A 463 -17.29 -6.19 36.39
CA ALA A 463 -16.36 -5.08 36.63
C ALA A 463 -15.26 -5.44 37.64
N GLY A 464 -14.12 -4.75 37.56
CA GLY A 464 -13.01 -4.96 38.50
C GLY A 464 -11.74 -4.21 38.14
N TRP A 465 -10.66 -4.51 38.87
CA TRP A 465 -9.34 -3.91 38.70
C TRP A 465 -8.32 -4.95 38.27
N VAL A 466 -7.42 -4.57 37.35
CA VAL A 466 -6.28 -5.38 36.90
C VAL A 466 -5.00 -4.56 36.99
N ASP A 467 -3.99 -5.12 37.65
CA ASP A 467 -2.66 -4.52 37.80
C ASP A 467 -1.66 -5.12 36.80
N TYR A 468 -0.92 -4.29 36.09
CA TYR A 468 0.11 -4.71 35.13
C TYR A 468 1.12 -3.59 34.86
N LYS A 469 2.22 -3.86 34.15
CA LYS A 469 3.17 -2.81 33.73
C LYS A 469 2.86 -2.31 32.32
N TRP A 470 2.84 -0.99 32.13
CA TRP A 470 2.58 -0.39 30.83
C TRP A 470 3.35 0.91 30.62
N VAL A 471 3.59 1.26 29.37
CA VAL A 471 4.25 2.52 29.01
C VAL A 471 3.29 3.67 29.29
N HIS A 472 3.77 4.66 30.04
CA HIS A 472 3.02 5.88 30.36
C HIS A 472 2.85 6.76 29.11
N PRO A 473 1.63 7.26 28.79
CA PRO A 473 1.36 7.94 27.52
C PRO A 473 2.12 9.26 27.35
N ILE A 474 2.34 9.97 28.45
CA ILE A 474 3.08 11.26 28.48
C ILE A 474 4.60 11.04 28.65
N THR A 475 5.04 10.47 29.78
CA THR A 475 6.48 10.32 30.11
C THR A 475 7.20 9.25 29.28
N LYS A 476 6.48 8.34 28.63
CA LYS A 476 7.01 7.18 27.88
C LYS A 476 7.85 6.21 28.73
N VAL A 477 7.77 6.30 30.05
CA VAL A 477 8.41 5.37 30.99
C VAL A 477 7.49 4.18 31.27
N LEU A 478 8.07 3.00 31.42
CA LEU A 478 7.33 1.81 31.88
C LEU A 478 7.03 1.95 33.37
N LEU A 479 5.75 1.97 33.73
CA LEU A 479 5.27 2.16 35.10
C LEU A 479 4.24 1.10 35.49
N GLN A 480 4.03 0.92 36.79
CA GLN A 480 2.93 0.09 37.30
C GLN A 480 1.60 0.80 37.02
N LYS A 481 0.68 0.10 36.35
CA LYS A 481 -0.65 0.60 36.01
C LYS A 481 -1.71 -0.26 36.68
N SER A 482 -2.77 0.39 37.17
CA SER A 482 -3.98 -0.28 37.64
C SER A 482 -5.15 0.17 36.80
N THR A 483 -5.84 -0.78 36.18
CA THR A 483 -6.91 -0.50 35.22
C THR A 483 -8.24 -1.01 35.76
N TYR A 484 -9.20 -0.10 35.87
CA TYR A 484 -10.59 -0.43 36.12
C TYR A 484 -11.25 -0.79 34.81
N LEU A 485 -12.08 -1.82 34.82
CA LEU A 485 -12.85 -2.26 33.67
C LEU A 485 -14.33 -2.45 34.05
N GLU A 486 -15.21 -2.25 33.07
CA GLU A 486 -16.62 -2.54 33.16
C GLU A 486 -17.13 -3.09 31.83
N ARG A 487 -17.91 -4.18 31.89
CA ARG A 487 -18.57 -4.76 30.73
C ARG A 487 -19.84 -3.98 30.41
N ALA A 488 -19.96 -3.52 29.17
CA ALA A 488 -21.15 -2.90 28.63
C ALA A 488 -21.61 -3.67 27.39
N GLY A 489 -22.59 -4.55 27.54
CA GLY A 489 -23.07 -5.41 26.44
C GLY A 489 -21.99 -6.38 25.92
N ASN A 490 -21.57 -6.16 24.68
CA ASN A 490 -20.57 -6.98 23.97
C ASN A 490 -19.16 -6.40 23.96
N ILE A 491 -18.95 -5.30 24.68
CA ILE A 491 -17.64 -4.67 24.86
C ILE A 491 -17.24 -4.55 26.32
N VAL A 492 -15.94 -4.43 26.53
CA VAL A 492 -15.33 -4.13 27.82
C VAL A 492 -14.63 -2.78 27.70
N ILE A 493 -15.06 -1.83 28.54
CA ILE A 493 -14.49 -0.49 28.61
C ILE A 493 -13.54 -0.46 29.79
N ALA A 494 -12.32 0.02 29.58
CA ALA A 494 -11.28 0.04 30.57
C ALA A 494 -10.57 1.40 30.63
N CYS A 495 -10.25 1.85 31.84
CA CYS A 495 -9.41 3.03 32.09
C CYS A 495 -8.45 2.70 33.22
N GLY A 496 -7.19 3.08 33.10
CA GLY A 496 -6.25 2.88 34.20
C GLY A 496 -5.44 4.11 34.52
N PHE A 497 -4.98 4.15 35.76
CA PHE A 497 -4.07 5.16 36.28
C PHE A 497 -2.72 4.52 36.58
N TYR A 498 -1.67 5.34 36.58
CA TYR A 498 -0.32 4.90 36.89
C TYR A 498 -0.03 5.11 38.37
N LYS A 499 0.51 4.08 39.03
CA LYS A 499 0.95 4.15 40.43
C LYS A 499 2.30 4.87 40.45
N ASN A 500 2.32 6.05 41.08
CA ASN A 500 3.53 6.84 41.33
C ASN A 500 4.35 6.29 42.50
#